data_AF-A0A429N3N5-F1
#
_entry.id   AF-A0A429N3N5-F1
#
_cell.length_a   1.000
_cell.length_b   1.000
_cell.length_c   1.000
_cell.angle_alpha   90.00
_cell.angle_beta   90.00
_cell.angle_gamma   90.00
#
_symmetry.space_group_name_H-M   'P 1'
#
loop_
_entity.id
_entity.type
_entity.pdbx_description
1 polymer ?
#
loop_
_entity_poly.entity_id
_entity_poly.type
_entity_poly.pdbx_seq_one_letter_code
_entity_poly.pdbx_strand_id
1 'polypeptide(L)'
;MRSLERHHDAGAYALGLLDAADTFRFEDHLGRCPRCAAAVTGFRPTTRQLLLYRRATPHGVDPVTRPGPPLLERLAAEVTRHRKAGRRRALYGLGAAVVLAVGAPAGAVAGHHGRAVVVTAHGAGGGLRAEVRAAPARWGSEVRLRLRDTAGPYTCRLVAVGRDGSRQTVAGWRVPAHGTRPLGVTGATALHPAQIARFEVRTAAGRRLLALVPR
;
A
#
# COMPACT_ATOMS: atom_id res chain seq x y z
N MET A 1 -37.19 19.27 27.35
CA MET A 1 -36.05 18.37 27.61
C MET A 1 -35.19 18.91 28.74
N ARG A 2 -34.88 18.05 29.71
CA ARG A 2 -34.03 18.34 30.86
C ARG A 2 -32.56 18.38 30.43
N SER A 3 -31.71 19.10 31.17
CA SER A 3 -30.27 19.26 30.81
C SER A 3 -29.51 17.94 30.69
N LEU A 4 -29.95 16.90 31.42
CA LEU A 4 -29.33 15.58 31.41
C LEU A 4 -29.59 14.81 30.10
N GLU A 5 -30.80 14.94 29.53
CA GLU A 5 -31.18 14.33 28.25
C GLU A 5 -30.30 14.87 27.12
N ARG A 6 -30.05 16.19 27.11
CA ARG A 6 -29.19 16.85 26.10
C ARG A 6 -27.74 16.36 26.11
N HIS A 7 -27.19 15.92 27.24
CA HIS A 7 -25.79 15.46 27.28
C HIS A 7 -25.64 14.02 26.75
N HIS A 8 -26.72 13.22 26.82
CA HIS A 8 -26.75 11.85 26.33
C HIS A 8 -26.72 11.78 24.80
N ASP A 9 -27.21 12.82 24.13
CA ASP A 9 -27.32 12.89 22.66
C ASP A 9 -25.98 13.11 21.95
N ALA A 10 -24.89 13.38 22.67
CA ALA A 10 -23.57 13.64 22.07
C ALA A 10 -23.06 12.47 21.21
N GLY A 11 -23.33 11.23 21.62
CA GLY A 11 -22.98 10.04 20.84
C GLY A 11 -23.87 9.87 19.60
N ALA A 12 -25.17 10.08 19.74
CA ALA A 12 -26.13 10.02 18.65
C ALA A 12 -25.85 11.10 17.59
N TYR A 13 -25.53 12.33 18.02
CA TYR A 13 -25.08 13.43 17.17
C TYR A 13 -23.79 13.06 16.41
N ALA A 14 -22.77 12.54 17.11
CA ALA A 14 -21.51 12.16 16.48
C ALA A 14 -21.68 11.05 15.42
N LEU A 15 -22.63 10.14 15.62
CA LEU A 15 -22.95 9.06 14.67
C LEU A 15 -23.94 9.49 13.57
N GLY A 16 -24.50 10.70 13.64
CA GLY A 16 -25.51 11.19 12.69
C GLY A 16 -26.85 10.47 12.80
N LEU A 17 -27.25 10.09 14.01
CA LEU A 17 -28.50 9.36 14.31
C LEU A 17 -29.65 10.27 14.77
N LEU A 18 -29.37 11.54 15.06
CA LEU A 18 -30.41 12.50 15.43
C LEU A 18 -31.23 12.92 14.21
N ASP A 19 -32.51 13.22 14.43
CA ASP A 19 -33.34 13.86 13.42
C ASP A 19 -32.93 15.34 13.23
N ALA A 20 -33.53 16.01 12.24
CA ALA A 20 -33.20 17.39 11.91
C ALA A 20 -33.53 18.38 13.05
N ALA A 21 -34.63 18.15 13.78
CA ALA A 21 -35.05 19.04 14.86
C ALA A 21 -34.14 18.90 16.08
N ASP A 22 -33.76 17.68 16.42
CA ASP A 22 -32.87 17.38 17.55
C ASP A 22 -31.42 17.76 17.25
N THR A 23 -30.97 17.62 16.00
CA THR A 23 -29.67 18.12 15.56
C THR A 23 -29.57 19.63 15.79
N PHE A 24 -30.56 20.41 15.33
CA PHE A 24 -30.56 21.86 15.52
C PHE A 24 -30.54 22.27 17.00
N ARG A 25 -31.35 21.62 17.83
CA ARG A 25 -31.38 21.87 19.29
C ARG A 25 -30.05 21.51 19.96
N PHE A 26 -29.41 20.44 19.50
CA PHE A 26 -28.13 19.99 20.04
C PHE A 26 -26.98 20.93 19.63
N GLU A 27 -26.99 21.46 18.40
CA GLU A 27 -26.01 22.45 17.94
C GLU A 27 -26.07 23.76 18.74
N ASP A 28 -27.27 24.26 19.06
CA ASP A 28 -27.44 25.42 19.96
C ASP A 28 -26.84 25.16 21.35
N HIS A 29 -27.01 23.94 21.88
CA HIS A 29 -26.40 23.52 23.14
C HIS A 29 -24.88 23.37 23.04
N LEU A 30 -24.37 22.84 21.94
CA LEU A 30 -22.94 22.63 21.67
C LEU A 30 -22.17 23.96 21.74
N GLY A 31 -22.78 25.05 21.26
CA GLY A 31 -22.21 26.40 21.35
C GLY A 31 -22.05 26.94 22.78
N ARG A 32 -22.78 26.38 23.77
CA ARG A 32 -22.79 26.86 25.16
C ARG A 32 -22.22 25.85 26.18
N CYS A 33 -21.89 24.62 25.76
CA CYS A 33 -21.46 23.55 26.65
C CYS A 33 -20.09 22.95 26.24
N PRO A 34 -18.99 23.33 26.91
CA PRO A 34 -17.66 22.82 26.56
C PRO A 34 -17.50 21.31 26.80
N ARG A 35 -18.27 20.74 27.73
CA ARG A 35 -18.28 19.29 27.99
C ARG A 35 -18.80 18.49 26.79
N CYS A 36 -19.90 18.94 26.18
CA CYS A 36 -20.47 18.29 25.00
C CYS A 36 -19.56 18.49 23.77
N ALA A 37 -18.93 19.66 23.61
CA ALA A 37 -17.92 19.88 22.57
C ALA A 37 -16.73 18.92 22.72
N ALA A 38 -16.23 18.72 23.94
CA ALA A 38 -15.17 17.76 24.23
C ALA A 38 -15.61 16.30 23.98
N ALA A 39 -16.84 15.94 24.34
CA ALA A 39 -17.38 14.61 24.08
C ALA A 39 -17.47 14.30 22.58
N VAL A 40 -18.05 15.21 21.77
CA VAL A 40 -18.19 15.04 20.32
C VAL A 40 -16.83 14.92 19.63
N THR A 41 -15.85 15.75 20.04
CA THR A 41 -14.48 15.65 19.50
C THR A 41 -13.80 14.34 19.90
N GLY A 42 -14.02 13.87 21.14
CA GLY A 42 -13.55 12.57 21.63
C GLY A 42 -14.12 11.38 20.84
N PHE A 43 -15.34 11.48 20.30
CA PHE A 43 -15.95 10.41 19.50
C PHE A 43 -15.46 10.33 18.06
N ARG A 44 -14.68 11.30 17.55
CA ARG A 44 -14.24 11.33 16.14
C ARG A 44 -13.45 10.07 15.71
N PRO A 45 -12.48 9.53 16.48
CA PRO A 45 -11.77 8.32 16.09
C PRO A 45 -12.69 7.10 15.99
N THR A 46 -13.56 6.91 16.98
CA THR A 46 -14.52 5.80 17.03
C THR A 46 -15.53 5.89 15.90
N THR A 47 -16.11 7.07 15.68
CA THR A 47 -17.05 7.32 14.57
C THR A 47 -16.41 7.02 13.23
N ARG A 48 -15.15 7.46 13.02
CA ARG A 48 -14.40 7.15 11.80
C ARG A 48 -14.22 5.64 11.61
N GLN A 49 -13.90 4.91 12.68
CA GLN A 49 -13.73 3.46 12.62
C GLN A 49 -15.05 2.74 12.30
N LEU A 50 -16.14 3.16 12.91
CA LEU A 50 -17.48 2.61 12.65
C LEU A 50 -17.93 2.90 11.20
N LEU A 51 -17.64 4.08 10.67
CA LEU A 51 -17.90 4.41 9.26
C LEU A 51 -17.09 3.55 8.30
N LEU A 52 -15.82 3.25 8.62
CA LEU A 52 -15.00 2.33 7.83
C LEU A 52 -15.56 0.91 7.87
N TYR A 53 -15.95 0.44 9.06
CA TYR A 53 -16.58 -0.87 9.23
C TYR A 53 -17.87 -0.99 8.41
N ARG A 54 -18.75 0.02 8.48
CA ARG A 54 -19.99 0.07 7.69
C ARG A 54 -19.74 0.05 6.18
N ARG A 55 -18.68 0.69 5.70
CA ARG A 55 -18.32 0.65 4.26
C ARG A 55 -17.73 -0.68 3.82
N ALA A 56 -16.99 -1.34 4.70
CA ALA A 56 -16.32 -2.61 4.40
C ALA A 56 -17.26 -3.81 4.51
N THR A 57 -18.36 -3.70 5.25
CA THR A 57 -19.26 -4.81 5.58
C THR A 57 -20.59 -4.68 4.83
N PRO A 58 -21.01 -5.68 4.03
CA PRO A 58 -22.33 -5.69 3.40
C PRO A 58 -23.47 -5.66 4.43
N HIS A 59 -24.63 -5.13 4.03
CA HIS A 59 -25.82 -5.11 4.87
C HIS A 59 -26.29 -6.56 5.10
N GLY A 60 -26.59 -6.93 6.35
CA GLY A 60 -27.06 -8.28 6.71
C GLY A 60 -26.01 -9.22 7.31
N VAL A 61 -24.76 -8.76 7.50
CA VAL A 61 -23.76 -9.49 8.28
C VAL A 61 -23.81 -9.00 9.73
N ASP A 62 -24.12 -9.90 10.66
CA ASP A 62 -24.11 -9.59 12.09
C ASP A 62 -22.65 -9.40 12.57
N PRO A 63 -22.32 -8.27 13.23
CA PRO A 63 -20.96 -7.92 13.60
C PRO A 63 -20.32 -8.87 14.64
N VAL A 64 -21.12 -9.69 15.31
CA VAL A 64 -20.72 -10.64 16.34
C VAL A 64 -20.78 -12.09 15.82
N THR A 65 -21.34 -12.34 14.63
CA THR A 65 -21.41 -13.70 14.10
C THR A 65 -20.04 -14.24 13.71
N ARG A 66 -19.69 -15.37 14.32
CA ARG A 66 -18.52 -16.17 13.92
C ARG A 66 -18.73 -16.65 12.48
N PRO A 67 -17.66 -16.67 11.66
CA PRO A 67 -17.68 -17.39 10.39
C PRO A 67 -18.16 -18.82 10.66
N GLY A 68 -19.11 -19.32 9.86
CA GLY A 68 -19.56 -20.69 9.98
C GLY A 68 -18.37 -21.68 9.93
N PRO A 69 -18.44 -22.82 10.65
CA PRO A 69 -17.38 -23.82 10.67
C PRO A 69 -16.76 -24.14 9.29
N PRO A 70 -17.54 -24.32 8.19
CA PRO A 70 -16.96 -24.66 6.90
C PRO A 70 -16.17 -23.51 6.26
N LEU A 71 -16.51 -22.25 6.53
CA LEU A 71 -15.75 -21.10 6.02
C LEU A 71 -14.44 -20.95 6.79
N LEU A 72 -14.47 -21.18 8.10
CA LEU A 72 -13.30 -21.10 8.96
C LEU A 72 -12.30 -22.23 8.64
N GLU A 73 -12.80 -23.45 8.41
CA GLU A 73 -12.00 -24.58 7.93
C GLU A 73 -11.40 -24.31 6.55
N ARG A 74 -12.16 -23.74 5.60
CA ARG A 74 -11.63 -23.36 4.28
C ARG A 74 -10.53 -22.31 4.39
N LEU A 75 -10.70 -21.30 5.22
CA LEU A 75 -9.69 -20.26 5.43
C LEU A 75 -8.45 -20.81 6.14
N ALA A 76 -8.62 -21.68 7.14
CA ALA A 76 -7.52 -22.36 7.81
C ALA A 76 -6.77 -23.31 6.85
N ALA A 77 -7.50 -24.03 6.00
CA ALA A 77 -6.93 -24.85 4.94
C ALA A 77 -6.16 -24.00 3.91
N GLU A 78 -6.67 -22.82 3.55
CA GLU A 78 -5.99 -21.94 2.61
C GLU A 78 -4.70 -21.33 3.21
N VAL A 79 -4.75 -20.89 4.47
CA VAL A 79 -3.57 -20.39 5.20
C VAL A 79 -2.52 -21.48 5.37
N THR A 80 -2.93 -22.70 5.70
CA THR A 80 -2.00 -23.85 5.84
C THR A 80 -1.41 -24.25 4.49
N ARG A 81 -2.17 -24.19 3.38
CA ARG A 81 -1.65 -24.38 2.02
C ARG A 81 -0.61 -23.33 1.65
N HIS A 82 -0.89 -22.05 1.91
CA HIS A 82 0.08 -20.98 1.69
C HIS A 82 1.34 -21.15 2.54
N ARG A 83 1.20 -21.49 3.83
CA ARG A 83 2.35 -21.78 4.72
C ARG A 83 3.13 -23.00 4.26
N LYS A 84 2.46 -24.07 3.81
CA LYS A 84 3.12 -25.30 3.33
C LYS A 84 3.87 -25.05 2.02
N ALA A 85 3.33 -24.25 1.12
CA ALA A 85 4.02 -23.81 -0.09
C ALA A 85 5.26 -22.96 0.24
N GLY A 86 5.14 -22.01 1.18
CA GLY A 86 6.26 -21.23 1.69
C GLY A 86 7.33 -22.08 2.39
N ARG A 87 6.91 -23.02 3.24
CA ARG A 87 7.80 -23.94 3.97
C ARG A 87 8.50 -24.91 3.03
N ARG A 88 7.84 -25.40 1.99
CA ARG A 88 8.49 -26.22 0.94
C ARG A 88 9.55 -25.41 0.21
N ARG A 89 9.26 -24.17 -0.19
CA ARG A 89 10.26 -23.27 -0.80
C ARG A 89 11.43 -22.98 0.15
N ALA A 90 11.16 -22.78 1.44
CA ALA A 90 12.19 -22.61 2.45
C ALA A 90 13.02 -23.88 2.69
N LEU A 91 12.40 -25.06 2.67
CA LEU A 91 13.09 -26.36 2.78
C LEU A 91 13.94 -26.67 1.55
N TYR A 92 13.48 -26.35 0.33
CA TYR A 92 14.31 -26.40 -0.87
C TYR A 92 15.49 -25.42 -0.78
N GLY A 93 15.28 -24.24 -0.20
CA GLY A 93 16.36 -23.30 0.12
C GLY A 93 17.35 -23.84 1.17
N LEU A 94 16.87 -24.52 2.21
CA LEU A 94 17.69 -25.13 3.25
C LEU A 94 18.49 -26.34 2.74
N GLY A 95 17.88 -27.19 1.90
CA GLY A 95 18.57 -28.30 1.25
C GLY A 95 19.71 -27.82 0.33
N ALA A 96 19.48 -26.76 -0.44
CA ALA A 96 20.55 -26.12 -1.22
C ALA A 96 21.66 -25.55 -0.33
N ALA A 97 21.33 -24.99 0.84
CA ALA A 97 22.31 -24.49 1.81
C ALA A 97 23.16 -25.60 2.45
N VAL A 98 22.59 -26.78 2.75
CA VAL A 98 23.35 -27.92 3.29
C VAL A 98 24.31 -28.51 2.26
N VAL A 99 23.90 -28.61 1.00
CA VAL A 99 24.80 -29.04 -0.10
C VAL A 99 25.96 -28.05 -0.29
N LEU A 100 25.70 -26.74 -0.15
CA LEU A 100 26.74 -25.71 -0.18
C LEU A 100 27.65 -25.73 1.07
N ALA A 101 27.14 -26.15 2.23
CA ALA A 101 27.87 -26.18 3.50
C ALA A 101 28.79 -27.41 3.64
N VAL A 102 28.41 -28.56 3.09
CA VAL A 102 29.26 -29.77 3.12
C VAL A 102 30.29 -29.76 1.96
N GLY A 103 30.04 -28.98 0.92
CA GLY A 103 30.86 -28.93 -0.30
C GLY A 103 31.93 -27.83 -0.40
N ALA A 104 32.13 -26.95 0.59
CA ALA A 104 33.07 -25.83 0.45
C ALA A 104 34.00 -25.64 1.67
N PRO A 105 35.33 -25.58 1.47
CA PRO A 105 36.28 -25.26 2.54
C PRO A 105 36.10 -23.81 3.01
N ALA A 106 36.43 -23.57 4.28
CA ALA A 106 36.25 -22.30 4.99
C ALA A 106 36.83 -21.09 4.23
N GLY A 107 35.94 -20.23 3.69
CA GLY A 107 36.33 -18.96 3.10
C GLY A 107 35.13 -18.14 2.61
N ALA A 108 34.89 -17.01 3.28
CA ALA A 108 34.07 -15.85 2.87
C ALA A 108 32.53 -15.98 2.88
N VAL A 109 31.92 -15.55 3.99
CA VAL A 109 30.59 -14.89 3.96
C VAL A 109 30.73 -13.52 3.31
N ALA A 110 30.63 -13.48 1.98
CA ALA A 110 30.42 -12.24 1.26
C ALA A 110 28.95 -11.81 1.43
N GLY A 111 28.70 -10.85 2.30
CA GLY A 111 27.44 -10.13 2.34
C GLY A 111 27.12 -9.60 0.95
N HIS A 112 25.97 -9.99 0.39
CA HIS A 112 25.56 -9.59 -0.95
C HIS A 112 25.18 -8.11 -0.95
N HIS A 113 26.18 -7.22 -0.96
CA HIS A 113 26.01 -5.81 -1.24
C HIS A 113 25.60 -5.69 -2.71
N GLY A 114 24.29 -5.79 -2.96
CA GLY A 114 23.74 -5.63 -4.30
C GLY A 114 24.15 -4.28 -4.86
N ARG A 115 24.86 -4.26 -5.99
CA ARG A 115 25.29 -3.00 -6.61
C ARG A 115 24.06 -2.19 -7.03
N ALA A 116 24.17 -0.86 -6.95
CA ALA A 116 23.12 -0.01 -7.48
C ALA A 116 22.99 -0.27 -8.98
N VAL A 117 21.76 -0.46 -9.46
CA VAL A 117 21.48 -0.73 -10.87
C VAL A 117 20.88 0.53 -11.48
N VAL A 118 21.45 0.97 -12.61
CA VAL A 118 20.95 2.09 -13.40
C VAL A 118 20.42 1.54 -14.71
N VAL A 119 19.20 1.94 -15.06
CA VAL A 119 18.51 1.45 -16.25
C VAL A 119 17.92 2.63 -16.98
N THR A 120 18.24 2.76 -18.26
CA THR A 120 17.65 3.72 -19.16
C THR A 120 16.74 3.00 -20.14
N ALA A 121 15.59 3.59 -20.44
CA ALA A 121 14.69 3.08 -21.48
C ALA A 121 13.98 4.21 -22.22
N HIS A 122 13.57 3.89 -23.44
CA HIS A 122 12.86 4.77 -24.37
C HIS A 122 11.45 4.22 -24.61
N GLY A 123 10.44 5.10 -24.58
CA GLY A 123 9.05 4.75 -24.86
C GLY A 123 8.82 4.40 -26.33
N ALA A 124 7.89 3.48 -26.57
CA ALA A 124 7.56 2.97 -27.91
C ALA A 124 6.96 4.03 -28.87
N GLY A 125 6.72 5.26 -28.41
CA GLY A 125 6.15 6.38 -29.18
C GLY A 125 7.09 7.59 -29.32
N GLY A 126 8.41 7.40 -29.22
CA GLY A 126 9.42 8.37 -29.67
C GLY A 126 9.79 9.51 -28.72
N GLY A 127 8.92 9.95 -27.79
CA GLY A 127 9.23 11.07 -26.90
C GLY A 127 9.72 10.66 -25.50
N LEU A 128 8.98 9.78 -24.82
CA LEU A 128 9.19 9.53 -23.40
C LEU A 128 10.52 8.81 -23.12
N ARG A 129 11.46 9.49 -22.45
CA ARG A 129 12.69 8.87 -21.95
C ARG A 129 12.62 8.74 -20.45
N ALA A 130 12.94 7.55 -19.94
CA ALA A 130 12.99 7.31 -18.50
C ALA A 130 14.33 6.70 -18.10
N GLU A 131 14.89 7.22 -17.02
CA GLU A 131 16.06 6.68 -16.34
C GLU A 131 15.64 6.30 -14.92
N VAL A 132 15.88 5.04 -14.55
CA VAL A 132 15.60 4.51 -13.21
C VAL A 132 16.91 4.07 -12.58
N ARG A 133 17.19 4.56 -11.37
CA ARG A 133 18.30 4.11 -10.53
C ARG A 133 17.74 3.46 -9.28
N ALA A 134 18.07 2.19 -9.07
CA ALA A 134 17.76 1.45 -7.86
C ALA A 134 19.04 1.27 -7.03
N ALA A 135 19.12 1.94 -5.89
CA ALA A 135 20.23 1.82 -4.95
C ALA A 135 19.86 0.83 -3.84
N PRO A 136 20.81 -0.03 -3.41
CA PRO A 136 20.56 -0.96 -2.30
C PRO A 136 20.28 -0.21 -1.00
N ALA A 137 19.35 -0.73 -0.22
CA ALA A 137 19.11 -0.32 1.17
C ALA A 137 18.91 -1.57 2.04
N ARG A 138 19.06 -1.43 3.37
CA ARG A 138 18.86 -2.55 4.33
C ARG A 138 17.47 -3.20 4.23
N TRP A 139 16.49 -2.45 3.76
CA TRP A 139 15.09 -2.84 3.64
C TRP A 139 14.67 -3.17 2.20
N GLY A 140 15.58 -3.13 1.22
CA GLY A 140 15.28 -3.37 -0.19
C GLY A 140 16.05 -2.44 -1.13
N SER A 141 15.32 -1.56 -1.83
CA SER A 141 15.92 -0.57 -2.74
C SER A 141 15.27 0.81 -2.65
N GLU A 142 16.09 1.86 -2.56
CA GLU A 142 15.69 3.23 -2.88
C GLU A 142 15.71 3.40 -4.40
N VAL A 143 14.64 3.94 -4.98
CA VAL A 143 14.48 4.05 -6.43
C VAL A 143 14.27 5.51 -6.82
N ARG A 144 15.13 6.01 -7.71
CA ARG A 144 15.01 7.34 -8.31
C ARG A 144 14.69 7.21 -9.78
N LEU A 145 13.60 7.82 -10.21
CA LEU A 145 13.13 7.90 -11.58
C LEU A 145 13.31 9.32 -12.11
N ARG A 146 13.90 9.46 -13.29
CA ARG A 146 13.95 10.70 -14.07
C ARG A 146 13.22 10.47 -15.38
N LEU A 147 12.23 11.31 -15.66
CA LEU A 147 11.45 11.29 -16.90
C LEU A 147 11.73 12.55 -17.72
N ARG A 148 11.90 12.40 -19.03
CA ARG A 148 11.98 13.49 -20.01
C ARG A 148 10.90 13.31 -21.07
N ASP A 149 10.49 14.42 -21.68
CA ASP A 149 9.46 14.46 -22.72
C ASP A 149 8.12 13.84 -22.27
N THR A 150 7.60 14.35 -21.15
CA THR A 150 6.33 13.91 -20.61
C THR A 150 5.19 14.77 -21.16
N ALA A 151 4.56 14.33 -22.25
CA ALA A 151 3.38 14.99 -22.80
C ALA A 151 2.12 14.65 -21.97
N GLY A 152 1.91 15.33 -20.83
CA GLY A 152 0.73 15.17 -19.97
C GLY A 152 -0.53 15.89 -20.48
N PRO A 153 -1.62 15.95 -19.69
CA PRO A 153 -1.72 15.54 -18.29
C PRO A 153 -2.26 14.12 -18.08
N TYR A 154 -1.58 13.34 -17.23
CA TYR A 154 -2.08 12.05 -16.75
C TYR A 154 -1.40 11.63 -15.46
N THR A 155 -2.05 10.74 -14.70
CA THR A 155 -1.49 10.13 -13.48
C THR A 155 -0.77 8.83 -13.82
N CYS A 156 0.47 8.71 -13.32
CA CYS A 156 1.33 7.57 -13.53
C CYS A 156 1.80 6.95 -12.22
N ARG A 157 2.23 5.70 -12.30
CA ARG A 157 2.88 4.97 -11.23
C ARG A 157 4.04 4.13 -11.75
N LEU A 158 5.07 3.99 -10.93
CA LEU A 158 6.22 3.12 -11.16
C LEU A 158 5.99 1.83 -10.38
N VAL A 159 6.11 0.70 -11.07
CA VAL A 159 5.94 -0.63 -10.48
C VAL A 159 7.24 -1.40 -10.66
N ALA A 160 7.83 -1.90 -9.57
CA ALA A 160 8.91 -2.87 -9.61
C ALA A 160 8.30 -4.27 -9.74
N VAL A 161 8.79 -5.04 -10.70
CA VAL A 161 8.42 -6.45 -10.88
C VAL A 161 9.60 -7.31 -10.47
N GLY A 162 9.37 -8.18 -9.49
CA GLY A 162 10.37 -9.14 -9.02
C GLY A 162 10.62 -10.25 -10.02
N ARG A 163 11.79 -10.89 -9.92
CA ARG A 163 12.13 -12.12 -10.68
C ARG A 163 11.20 -13.30 -10.32
N ASP A 164 10.56 -13.25 -9.16
CA ASP A 164 9.52 -14.16 -8.71
C ASP A 164 8.12 -13.84 -9.26
N GLY A 165 7.98 -12.78 -10.07
CA GLY A 165 6.70 -12.31 -10.61
C GLY A 165 5.89 -11.41 -9.67
N SER A 166 6.37 -11.16 -8.45
CA SER A 166 5.75 -10.21 -7.53
C SER A 166 5.75 -8.79 -8.11
N ARG A 167 4.75 -7.97 -7.76
CA ARG A 167 4.63 -6.60 -8.25
C ARG A 167 4.47 -5.64 -7.07
N GLN A 168 5.36 -4.67 -6.95
CA GLN A 168 5.34 -3.66 -5.88
C GLN A 168 5.27 -2.26 -6.48
N THR A 169 4.37 -1.41 -5.96
CA THR A 169 4.30 0.00 -6.41
C THR A 169 5.37 0.80 -5.69
N VAL A 170 6.25 1.44 -6.47
CA VAL A 170 7.41 2.18 -5.97
C VAL A 170 7.06 3.62 -5.63
N ALA A 171 6.32 4.28 -6.54
CA ALA A 171 5.87 5.67 -6.41
C ALA A 171 4.69 5.94 -7.36
N GLY A 172 3.88 6.96 -7.03
CA GLY A 172 2.84 7.53 -7.89
C GLY A 172 3.03 9.02 -8.06
N TRP A 173 2.75 9.56 -9.25
CA TRP A 173 2.89 10.99 -9.55
C TRP A 173 1.90 11.43 -10.62
N ARG A 174 1.73 12.75 -10.72
CA ARG A 174 0.98 13.40 -11.80
C ARG A 174 1.97 13.99 -12.79
N VAL A 175 1.75 13.74 -14.08
CA VAL A 175 2.46 14.44 -15.15
C VAL A 175 1.71 15.73 -15.46
N PRO A 176 2.34 16.91 -15.37
CA PRO A 176 1.70 18.19 -15.71
C PRO A 176 1.44 18.30 -17.23
N ALA A 177 0.48 19.15 -17.62
CA ALA A 177 0.14 19.38 -19.02
C ALA A 177 1.27 20.06 -19.81
N HIS A 178 2.05 20.93 -19.16
CA HIS A 178 3.19 21.63 -19.75
C HIS A 178 4.40 21.47 -18.85
N GLY A 179 5.34 20.61 -19.24
CA GLY A 179 6.58 20.38 -18.51
C GLY A 179 7.77 20.36 -19.47
N THR A 180 8.57 21.42 -19.47
CA THR A 180 9.82 21.52 -20.24
C THR A 180 11.03 21.00 -19.47
N ARG A 181 10.90 20.81 -18.15
CA ARG A 181 11.96 20.28 -17.28
C ARG A 181 11.79 18.78 -17.04
N PRO A 182 12.89 18.01 -16.93
CA PRO A 182 12.82 16.61 -16.53
C PRO A 182 12.11 16.44 -15.18
N LEU A 183 11.18 15.50 -15.11
CA LEU A 183 10.46 15.17 -13.88
C LEU A 183 11.24 14.13 -13.07
N GLY A 184 11.63 14.49 -11.85
CA GLY A 184 12.26 13.58 -10.88
C GLY A 184 11.23 13.03 -9.90
N VAL A 185 11.24 11.71 -9.69
CA VAL A 185 10.38 11.02 -8.72
C VAL A 185 11.24 10.05 -7.90
N THR A 186 11.07 10.06 -6.58
CA THR A 186 11.76 9.13 -5.67
C THR A 186 10.74 8.22 -5.00
N GLY A 187 11.09 6.95 -4.81
CA GLY A 187 10.27 5.96 -4.14
C GLY A 187 11.10 4.79 -3.59
N ALA A 188 10.41 3.73 -3.16
CA ALA A 188 11.02 2.61 -2.47
C ALA A 188 10.34 1.27 -2.82
N THR A 189 11.08 0.18 -2.71
CA THR A 189 10.57 -1.20 -2.84
C THR A 189 11.28 -2.13 -1.85
N ALA A 190 10.60 -3.16 -1.36
CA ALA A 190 11.20 -4.17 -0.49
C ALA A 190 12.11 -5.13 -1.26
N LEU A 191 12.04 -5.13 -2.60
CA LEU A 191 12.94 -5.89 -3.45
C LEU A 191 14.34 -5.26 -3.44
N HIS A 192 15.37 -6.05 -3.18
CA HIS A 192 16.75 -5.65 -3.45
C HIS A 192 17.01 -5.54 -4.96
N PRO A 193 18.03 -4.77 -5.41
CA PRO A 193 18.22 -4.52 -6.84
C PRO A 193 18.36 -5.80 -7.69
N ALA A 194 19.06 -6.81 -7.16
CA ALA A 194 19.24 -8.12 -7.80
C ALA A 194 17.94 -8.94 -7.92
N GLN A 195 16.91 -8.65 -7.12
CA GLN A 195 15.62 -9.32 -7.16
C GLN A 195 14.65 -8.69 -8.17
N ILE A 196 14.97 -7.50 -8.71
CA ILE A 196 14.11 -6.78 -9.64
C ILE A 196 14.37 -7.30 -11.05
N ALA A 197 13.31 -7.80 -11.70
CA ALA A 197 13.35 -8.25 -13.09
C ALA A 197 13.14 -7.10 -14.07
N ARG A 198 12.26 -6.15 -13.74
CA ARG A 198 11.98 -4.96 -14.53
C ARG A 198 11.21 -3.90 -13.75
N PHE A 199 11.26 -2.67 -14.23
CA PHE A 199 10.36 -1.61 -13.83
C PHE A 199 9.30 -1.36 -14.91
N GLU A 200 8.09 -1.01 -14.50
CA GLU A 200 7.01 -0.65 -15.41
C GLU A 200 6.46 0.72 -15.04
N VAL A 201 6.39 1.63 -16.01
CA VAL A 201 5.61 2.87 -15.85
C VAL A 201 4.22 2.61 -16.38
N ARG A 202 3.21 2.80 -15.53
CA ARG A 202 1.80 2.55 -15.86
C ARG A 202 0.96 3.78 -15.59
N THR A 203 -0.03 4.01 -16.44
CA THR A 203 -1.10 4.99 -16.18
C THR A 203 -2.00 4.53 -15.04
N ALA A 204 -2.81 5.44 -14.49
CA ALA A 204 -3.88 5.12 -13.55
C ALA A 204 -4.87 4.07 -14.10
N ALA A 205 -5.17 4.13 -15.40
CA ALA A 205 -6.00 3.14 -16.11
C ALA A 205 -5.30 1.77 -16.32
N GLY A 206 -4.09 1.58 -15.79
CA GLY A 206 -3.36 0.32 -15.87
C GLY A 206 -2.62 0.08 -17.18
N ARG A 207 -2.78 0.92 -18.20
CA ARG A 207 -2.01 0.85 -19.45
C ARG A 207 -0.52 1.01 -19.16
N ARG A 208 0.30 0.07 -19.64
CA ARG A 208 1.76 0.13 -19.53
C ARG A 208 2.29 1.09 -20.60
N LEU A 209 3.02 2.12 -20.17
CA LEU A 209 3.65 3.09 -21.05
C LEU A 209 5.08 2.71 -21.39
N LEU A 210 5.79 2.12 -20.42
CA LEU A 210 7.19 1.74 -20.55
C LEU A 210 7.51 0.52 -19.69
N ALA A 211 8.42 -0.33 -20.18
CA ALA A 211 9.09 -1.35 -19.39
C ALA A 211 10.60 -1.10 -19.45
N LEU A 212 11.27 -1.09 -18.30
CA LEU A 212 12.72 -0.94 -18.17
C LEU A 212 13.30 -2.23 -17.58
N VAL A 213 14.18 -2.90 -18.31
CA VAL A 213 14.84 -4.14 -17.83
C VAL A 213 16.24 -3.79 -17.32
N PRO A 214 16.54 -4.02 -16.02
CA PRO A 214 17.88 -3.87 -15.49
C PRO A 214 18.86 -4.80 -16.19
N ARG A 215 19.99 -4.23 -16.64
CA ARG A 215 21.14 -4.99 -17.14
C ARG A 215 22.12 -5.26 -16.00
#